data_AF-A0A7X9MWP8-F1
#
_entry.id   AF-A0A7X9MWP8-F1
#
_cell.length_a   1.000
_cell.length_b   1.000
_cell.length_c   1.000
_cell.angle_alpha   90.00
_cell.angle_beta   90.00
_cell.angle_gamma   90.00
#
_symmetry.space_group_name_H-M   'P 1'
#
loop_
_entity.id
_entity.type
_entity.pdbx_description
1 polymer ?
#
loop_
_entity_poly.entity_id
_entity_poly.type
_entity_poly.pdbx_seq_one_letter_code
_entity_poly.pdbx_strand_id
1 'polypeptide(L)'
;MDEQLLNEDMKKMQPYLLKWHKEYSVMLLTSKFKTLQYEIAMEGLAPVKEMLCQGYLYSISEAFRELVKTHYYAQAAYKIEAELRGKGDIGWSNYWKFEVKNYYFRTVIPRIISLLDYVAVMINELAQRELVSNVRRVDYRTIMLALESRVEKAGWLSHEEINEVAGILSIAYADTIHEDIRLLKDYRDIATHRYFVGIDELTVSFQRRELSKNEHQMYGTQQTYSYGMHGRPEYSFNELNITAEKLLNNLDVMLSRLMQMDIMQGSVKPREE
;
A
#
# COMPACT_ATOMS: atom_id res chain seq x y z
N MET A 1 -2.54 13.24 -34.30
CA MET A 1 -1.43 13.47 -33.36
C MET A 1 -0.28 14.01 -34.19
N ASP A 2 0.22 15.18 -33.84
CA ASP A 2 1.34 15.79 -34.57
C ASP A 2 2.64 15.07 -34.17
N GLU A 3 3.22 14.30 -35.08
CA GLU A 3 4.44 13.51 -34.83
C GLU A 3 5.66 14.41 -34.55
N GLN A 4 5.70 15.62 -35.09
CA GLN A 4 6.81 16.54 -34.83
C GLN A 4 6.76 17.03 -33.38
N LEU A 5 5.57 17.46 -32.93
CA LEU A 5 5.35 17.87 -31.55
C LEU A 5 5.66 16.73 -30.56
N LEU A 6 5.21 15.51 -30.87
CA LEU A 6 5.52 14.33 -30.04
C LEU A 6 7.02 14.08 -29.94
N ASN A 7 7.75 14.19 -31.05
CA ASN A 7 9.20 14.00 -31.06
C ASN A 7 9.94 15.11 -30.28
N GLU A 8 9.46 16.34 -30.33
CA GLU A 8 9.99 17.46 -29.55
C GLU A 8 9.78 17.24 -28.05
N ASP A 9 8.56 16.87 -27.65
CA ASP A 9 8.21 16.57 -26.26
C ASP A 9 9.01 15.37 -25.73
N MET A 10 9.17 14.31 -26.53
CA MET A 10 9.99 13.14 -26.17
C MET A 10 11.46 13.50 -25.98
N LYS A 11 12.04 14.33 -26.88
CA LYS A 11 13.41 14.82 -26.72
C LYS A 11 13.55 15.68 -25.47
N LYS A 12 12.56 16.53 -25.18
CA LYS A 12 12.54 17.39 -23.98
C LYS A 12 12.44 16.54 -22.70
N MET A 13 11.67 15.46 -22.72
CA MET A 13 11.44 14.60 -21.55
C MET A 13 12.46 13.48 -21.36
N GLN A 14 13.22 13.11 -22.39
CA GLN A 14 14.23 12.06 -22.31
C GLN A 14 15.18 12.20 -21.10
N PRO A 15 15.72 13.38 -20.76
CA PRO A 15 16.58 13.53 -19.58
C PRO A 15 15.85 13.22 -18.27
N TYR A 16 14.57 13.59 -18.17
CA TYR A 16 13.75 13.35 -16.98
C TYR A 16 13.33 11.89 -16.85
N LEU A 17 13.03 11.21 -17.95
CA LEU A 17 12.76 9.77 -17.96
C LEU A 17 13.99 8.96 -17.53
N LEU A 18 15.16 9.29 -18.06
CA LEU A 18 16.43 8.66 -17.65
C LEU A 18 16.74 8.94 -16.18
N LYS A 19 16.52 10.19 -15.73
CA LYS A 19 16.69 10.57 -14.33
C LYS A 19 15.73 9.79 -13.42
N TRP A 20 14.46 9.69 -13.79
CA TRP A 20 13.45 8.93 -13.05
C TRP A 20 13.89 7.47 -12.88
N HIS A 21 14.32 6.85 -13.99
CA HIS A 21 14.79 5.47 -13.97
C HIS A 21 16.00 5.30 -13.05
N LYS A 22 16.98 6.18 -13.18
CA LYS A 22 18.18 6.18 -12.34
C LYS A 22 17.84 6.35 -10.86
N GLU A 23 16.99 7.31 -10.52
CA GLU A 23 16.67 7.62 -9.12
C GLU A 23 15.93 6.48 -8.44
N TYR A 24 14.89 5.90 -9.05
CA TYR A 24 14.21 4.77 -8.44
C TYR A 24 15.15 3.56 -8.31
N SER A 25 16.02 3.33 -9.31
CA SER A 25 16.97 2.20 -9.29
C SER A 25 17.95 2.34 -8.14
N VAL A 26 18.48 3.55 -7.92
CA VAL A 26 19.34 3.85 -6.76
C VAL A 26 18.59 3.61 -5.47
N MET A 27 17.36 4.11 -5.31
CA MET A 27 16.55 3.89 -4.11
C MET A 27 16.33 2.40 -3.83
N LEU A 28 16.09 1.59 -4.86
CA LEU A 28 15.90 0.15 -4.74
C LEU A 28 17.19 -0.56 -4.32
N LEU A 29 18.33 -0.20 -4.92
CA LEU A 29 19.63 -0.76 -4.58
C LEU A 29 20.09 -0.39 -3.16
N THR A 30 19.79 0.83 -2.72
CA THR A 30 20.13 1.31 -1.37
C THR A 30 18.97 1.18 -0.40
N SER A 31 18.00 0.31 -0.69
CA SER A 31 16.82 0.17 0.14
C SER A 31 17.19 -0.37 1.52
N LYS A 32 16.63 0.25 2.56
CA LYS A 32 16.83 -0.16 3.95
C LYS A 32 15.97 -1.36 4.38
N PHE A 33 15.07 -1.84 3.51
CA PHE A 33 14.09 -2.85 3.87
C PHE A 33 14.71 -4.24 3.91
N LYS A 34 14.76 -4.85 5.10
CA LYS A 34 15.37 -6.17 5.33
C LYS A 34 14.67 -7.29 4.59
N THR A 35 13.36 -7.18 4.40
CA THR A 35 12.54 -8.16 3.68
C THR A 35 13.06 -8.38 2.26
N LEU A 36 13.65 -7.37 1.62
CA LEU A 36 14.22 -7.46 0.27
C LEU A 36 15.53 -8.26 0.21
N GLN A 37 16.15 -8.54 1.35
CA GLN A 37 17.38 -9.31 1.49
C GLN A 37 17.10 -10.81 1.64
N TYR A 38 15.84 -11.24 1.65
CA TYR A 38 15.47 -12.64 1.71
C TYR A 38 15.08 -13.16 0.33
N GLU A 39 15.48 -14.40 0.06
CA GLU A 39 14.98 -15.21 -1.05
C GLU A 39 14.25 -16.44 -0.50
N ILE A 40 13.18 -16.84 -1.18
CA ILE A 40 12.37 -17.98 -0.79
C ILE A 40 12.82 -19.19 -1.61
N ALA A 41 13.32 -20.21 -0.92
CA ALA A 41 13.73 -21.46 -1.54
C ALA A 41 12.47 -22.28 -1.87
N MET A 42 12.29 -22.63 -3.14
CA MET A 42 11.18 -23.46 -3.58
C MET A 42 11.68 -24.89 -3.80
N GLU A 43 11.29 -25.82 -2.94
CA GLU A 43 11.70 -27.23 -3.03
C GLU A 43 10.49 -28.10 -3.36
N GLY A 44 10.48 -28.70 -4.56
CA GLY A 44 9.31 -29.42 -5.09
C GLY A 44 8.95 -30.73 -4.39
N LEU A 45 9.77 -31.21 -3.43
CA LEU A 45 9.57 -32.46 -2.70
C LEU A 45 9.50 -32.26 -1.17
N ALA A 46 9.28 -31.03 -0.70
CA ALA A 46 9.18 -30.71 0.73
C ALA A 46 7.86 -31.22 1.36
N PRO A 47 7.79 -31.40 2.68
CA PRO A 47 6.53 -31.62 3.40
C PRO A 47 5.48 -30.55 3.09
N VAL A 48 4.18 -30.91 3.14
CA VAL A 48 3.06 -30.02 2.79
C VAL A 48 3.11 -28.68 3.52
N LYS A 49 3.45 -28.70 4.83
CA LYS A 49 3.63 -27.49 5.64
C LYS A 49 4.66 -26.54 5.01
N GLU A 50 5.80 -27.08 4.62
CA GLU A 50 6.90 -26.31 4.03
C GLU A 50 6.53 -25.81 2.64
N MET A 51 5.90 -26.63 1.79
CA MET A 51 5.41 -26.17 0.49
C MET A 51 4.41 -25.01 0.60
N LEU A 52 3.53 -25.05 1.61
CA LEU A 52 2.61 -23.95 1.90
C LEU A 52 3.36 -22.70 2.36
N CYS A 53 4.29 -22.82 3.31
CA CYS A 53 5.17 -21.71 3.72
C CYS A 53 5.88 -21.09 2.51
N GLN A 54 6.53 -21.90 1.68
CA GLN A 54 7.26 -21.47 0.49
C GLN A 54 6.36 -20.69 -0.48
N GLY A 55 5.19 -21.25 -0.83
CA GLY A 55 4.28 -20.62 -1.78
C GLY A 55 3.74 -19.26 -1.31
N TYR A 56 3.34 -19.17 -0.05
CA TYR A 56 2.85 -17.92 0.53
C TYR A 56 3.97 -16.91 0.73
N LEU A 57 5.10 -17.30 1.32
CA LEU A 57 6.23 -16.41 1.55
C LEU A 57 6.80 -15.86 0.24
N TYR A 58 6.89 -16.67 -0.81
CA TYR A 58 7.31 -16.19 -2.14
C TYR A 58 6.38 -15.09 -2.64
N SER A 59 5.08 -15.36 -2.61
CA SER A 59 4.06 -14.43 -3.08
C SER A 59 4.03 -13.14 -2.23
N ILE A 60 4.19 -13.25 -0.91
CA ILE A 60 4.28 -12.11 0.03
C ILE A 60 5.54 -11.29 -0.23
N SER A 61 6.70 -11.94 -0.40
CA SER A 61 7.98 -11.29 -0.64
C SER A 61 7.97 -10.51 -1.97
N GLU A 62 7.45 -11.13 -3.03
CA GLU A 62 7.34 -10.46 -4.33
C GLU A 62 6.30 -9.33 -4.31
N ALA A 63 5.16 -9.51 -3.63
CA ALA A 63 4.19 -8.44 -3.44
C ALA A 63 4.77 -7.25 -2.65
N PHE A 64 5.58 -7.52 -1.62
CA PHE A 64 6.30 -6.48 -0.88
C PHE A 64 7.34 -5.77 -1.75
N ARG A 65 8.12 -6.52 -2.54
CA ARG A 65 9.10 -5.98 -3.50
C ARG A 65 8.43 -5.05 -4.52
N GLU A 66 7.31 -5.46 -5.11
CA GLU A 66 6.55 -4.65 -6.06
C GLU A 66 5.93 -3.41 -5.41
N LEU A 67 5.48 -3.52 -4.17
CA LEU A 67 5.00 -2.40 -3.37
C LEU A 67 6.10 -1.36 -3.13
N VAL A 68 7.29 -1.79 -2.70
CA VAL A 68 8.46 -0.90 -2.52
C VAL A 68 8.86 -0.23 -3.83
N LYS A 69 8.95 -0.99 -4.93
CA LYS A 69 9.22 -0.42 -6.26
C LYS A 69 8.21 0.66 -6.63
N THR A 70 6.91 0.38 -6.43
CA THR A 70 5.81 1.33 -6.73
C THR A 70 5.95 2.61 -5.90
N HIS A 71 6.28 2.49 -4.61
CA HIS A 71 6.54 3.64 -3.74
C HIS A 71 7.75 4.46 -4.22
N TYR A 72 8.87 3.80 -4.56
CA TYR A 72 10.07 4.48 -5.06
C TYR A 72 9.87 5.15 -6.42
N TYR A 73 9.07 4.57 -7.32
CA TYR A 73 8.67 5.22 -8.56
C TYR A 73 7.96 6.55 -8.30
N ALA A 74 7.02 6.57 -7.36
CA ALA A 74 6.32 7.80 -6.98
C ALA A 74 7.27 8.82 -6.33
N GLN A 75 8.17 8.39 -5.45
CA GLN A 75 9.17 9.25 -4.81
C GLN A 75 10.14 9.90 -5.81
N ALA A 76 10.64 9.13 -6.78
CA ALA A 76 11.49 9.66 -7.84
C ALA A 76 10.73 10.65 -8.74
N ALA A 77 9.46 10.37 -9.06
CA ALA A 77 8.61 11.29 -9.82
C ALA A 77 8.35 12.59 -9.06
N TYR A 78 8.18 12.53 -7.73
CA TYR A 78 8.03 13.73 -6.89
C TYR A 78 9.24 14.66 -6.94
N LYS A 79 10.46 14.10 -6.96
CA LYS A 79 11.70 14.89 -7.09
C LYS A 79 11.75 15.64 -8.43
N ILE A 80 11.32 14.99 -9.51
CA ILE A 80 11.25 15.60 -10.85
C ILE A 80 10.16 16.67 -10.92
N GLU A 81 8.97 16.41 -10.36
CA GLU A 81 7.89 17.40 -10.25
C GLU A 81 8.40 18.68 -9.59
N ALA A 82 9.07 18.55 -8.44
CA ALA A 82 9.59 19.66 -7.66
C ALA A 82 10.65 20.45 -8.43
N GLU A 83 11.57 19.77 -9.11
CA GLU A 83 12.59 20.41 -9.95
C GLU A 83 11.96 21.22 -11.09
N LEU A 84 11.02 20.62 -11.83
CA LEU A 84 10.33 21.29 -12.94
C LEU A 84 9.54 22.50 -12.47
N ARG A 85 8.85 22.38 -11.32
CA ARG A 85 8.17 23.52 -10.69
C ARG A 85 9.14 24.63 -10.33
N GLY A 86 10.30 24.30 -9.76
CA GLY A 86 11.36 25.27 -9.43
C GLY A 86 11.93 25.98 -10.65
N LYS A 87 11.94 25.34 -11.82
CA LYS A 87 12.34 25.93 -13.11
C LYS A 87 11.21 26.72 -13.80
N GLY A 88 10.00 26.75 -13.23
CA GLY A 88 8.83 27.40 -13.82
C GLY A 88 8.14 26.60 -14.93
N ASP A 89 8.51 25.35 -15.17
CA ASP A 89 7.87 24.49 -16.16
C ASP A 89 6.63 23.81 -15.57
N ILE A 90 5.56 24.59 -15.40
CA ILE A 90 4.33 24.16 -14.73
C ILE A 90 3.61 23.04 -15.47
N GLY A 91 3.63 23.07 -16.82
CA GLY A 91 2.98 22.06 -17.65
C GLY A 91 3.57 20.67 -17.41
N TRP A 92 4.90 20.55 -17.54
CA TRP A 92 5.57 19.29 -17.29
C TRP A 92 5.56 18.90 -15.81
N SER A 93 5.67 19.87 -14.89
CA SER A 93 5.51 19.59 -13.46
C SER A 93 4.16 18.92 -13.16
N ASN A 94 3.07 19.43 -13.74
CA ASN A 94 1.74 18.85 -13.57
C ASN A 94 1.62 17.45 -14.21
N TYR A 95 2.24 17.21 -15.36
CA TYR A 95 2.31 15.87 -15.94
C TYR A 95 2.97 14.87 -14.97
N TRP A 96 4.15 15.21 -14.45
CA TRP A 96 4.86 14.35 -13.48
C TRP A 96 4.08 14.16 -12.17
N LYS A 97 3.34 15.18 -11.74
CA LYS A 97 2.48 15.12 -10.56
C LYS A 97 1.33 14.12 -10.74
N PHE A 98 0.53 14.27 -11.80
CA PHE A 98 -0.72 13.51 -11.95
C PHE A 98 -0.52 12.16 -12.65
N GLU A 99 0.18 12.16 -13.79
CA GLU A 99 0.32 10.98 -14.66
C GLU A 99 1.39 9.99 -14.18
N VAL A 100 2.32 10.44 -13.35
CA VAL A 100 3.41 9.58 -12.86
C VAL A 100 3.32 9.43 -11.34
N LYS A 101 3.61 10.49 -10.57
CA LYS A 101 3.68 10.43 -9.09
C LYS A 101 2.39 9.90 -8.48
N ASN A 102 1.26 10.55 -8.73
CA ASN A 102 -0.03 10.16 -8.15
C ASN A 102 -0.55 8.84 -8.71
N TYR A 103 -0.35 8.60 -10.01
CA TYR A 103 -0.71 7.34 -10.67
C TYR A 103 -0.11 6.12 -9.97
N TYR A 104 1.19 6.14 -9.67
CA TYR A 104 1.84 5.05 -8.95
C TYR A 104 1.44 5.03 -7.47
N PHE A 105 1.45 6.20 -6.81
CA PHE A 105 1.22 6.29 -5.38
C PHE A 105 -0.18 5.81 -4.96
N ARG A 106 -1.21 6.01 -5.79
CA ARG A 106 -2.60 5.69 -5.44
C ARG A 106 -2.86 4.24 -5.05
N THR A 107 -1.95 3.33 -5.43
CA THR A 107 -2.07 1.90 -5.14
C THR A 107 -1.26 1.45 -3.93
N VAL A 108 -0.39 2.30 -3.37
CA VAL A 108 0.54 1.95 -2.28
C VAL A 108 -0.23 1.55 -1.02
N ILE A 109 -1.12 2.41 -0.52
CA ILE A 109 -1.90 2.14 0.69
C ILE A 109 -2.82 0.90 0.55
N PRO A 110 -3.63 0.76 -0.52
CA PRO A 110 -4.47 -0.43 -0.69
C PRO A 110 -3.68 -1.73 -0.77
N ARG A 111 -2.49 -1.69 -1.38
CA ARG A 111 -1.59 -2.86 -1.48
C ARG A 111 -0.98 -3.24 -0.13
N ILE A 112 -0.66 -2.28 0.74
CA ILE A 112 -0.25 -2.57 2.12
C ILE A 112 -1.34 -3.37 2.85
N ILE A 113 -2.58 -2.89 2.80
CA ILE A 113 -3.72 -3.56 3.45
C ILE A 113 -3.93 -4.96 2.86
N SER A 114 -3.88 -5.08 1.53
CA SER A 114 -4.01 -6.36 0.84
C SER A 114 -2.90 -7.34 1.23
N LEU A 115 -1.67 -6.86 1.45
CA LEU A 115 -0.56 -7.69 1.88
C LEU A 115 -0.77 -8.21 3.31
N LEU A 116 -1.29 -7.37 4.22
CA LEU A 116 -1.66 -7.79 5.57
C LEU A 116 -2.75 -8.87 5.56
N ASP A 117 -3.78 -8.70 4.73
CA ASP A 117 -4.84 -9.70 4.56
C ASP A 117 -4.27 -11.00 3.96
N TYR A 118 -3.29 -10.91 3.07
CA TYR A 118 -2.64 -12.10 2.49
C TYR A 118 -1.74 -12.85 3.49
N VAL A 119 -1.02 -12.12 4.36
CA VAL A 119 -0.32 -12.70 5.51
C VAL A 119 -1.31 -13.41 6.45
N ALA A 120 -2.47 -12.80 6.71
CA ALA A 120 -3.52 -13.38 7.54
C ALA A 120 -4.03 -14.72 6.96
N VAL A 121 -4.18 -14.80 5.63
CA VAL A 121 -4.51 -16.06 4.94
C VAL A 121 -3.43 -17.11 5.14
N MET A 122 -2.16 -16.76 4.97
CA MET A 122 -1.04 -17.68 5.21
C MET A 122 -1.09 -18.26 6.64
N ILE A 123 -1.24 -17.39 7.65
CA ILE A 123 -1.32 -17.84 9.05
C ILE A 123 -2.51 -18.77 9.28
N ASN A 124 -3.68 -18.46 8.70
CA ASN A 124 -4.85 -19.33 8.84
C ASN A 124 -4.67 -20.69 8.17
N GLU A 125 -3.98 -20.76 7.03
CA GLU A 125 -3.66 -22.03 6.36
C GLU A 125 -2.63 -22.84 7.15
N LEU A 126 -1.62 -22.20 7.76
CA LEU A 126 -0.70 -22.88 8.69
C LEU A 126 -1.42 -23.41 9.93
N ALA A 127 -2.43 -22.68 10.39
CA ALA A 127 -3.33 -23.12 11.44
C ALA A 127 -4.38 -24.16 10.99
N GLN A 128 -4.31 -24.66 9.75
CA GLN A 128 -5.27 -25.60 9.17
C GLN A 128 -6.73 -25.12 9.29
N ARG A 129 -6.94 -23.80 9.21
CA ARG A 129 -8.24 -23.11 9.32
C ARG A 129 -8.93 -23.28 10.67
N GLU A 130 -8.17 -23.64 11.71
CA GLU A 130 -8.69 -23.75 13.07
C GLU A 130 -8.86 -22.39 13.76
N LEU A 131 -8.21 -21.32 13.26
CA LEU A 131 -8.40 -19.95 13.74
C LEU A 131 -9.69 -19.35 13.16
N VAL A 132 -9.85 -19.43 11.83
CA VAL A 132 -11.04 -18.96 11.12
C VAL A 132 -11.46 -20.01 10.09
N SER A 133 -12.59 -20.67 10.34
CA SER A 133 -13.08 -21.77 9.51
C SER A 133 -13.61 -21.31 8.14
N ASN A 134 -14.19 -20.11 8.06
CA ASN A 134 -14.69 -19.55 6.81
C ASN A 134 -13.63 -18.66 6.14
N VAL A 135 -12.99 -19.18 5.09
CA VAL A 135 -11.94 -18.49 4.32
C VAL A 135 -12.37 -17.09 3.83
N ARG A 136 -13.65 -16.88 3.52
CA ARG A 136 -14.16 -15.57 3.06
C ARG A 136 -14.17 -14.49 4.14
N ARG A 137 -13.93 -14.86 5.40
CA ARG A 137 -13.85 -13.97 6.56
C ARG A 137 -12.43 -13.82 7.08
N VAL A 138 -11.44 -14.34 6.35
CA VAL A 138 -10.04 -14.21 6.74
C VAL A 138 -9.55 -12.85 6.27
N ASP A 139 -9.33 -11.97 7.24
CA ASP A 139 -8.68 -10.68 7.10
C ASP A 139 -7.73 -10.48 8.29
N TYR A 140 -6.84 -9.50 8.19
CA TYR A 140 -5.84 -9.24 9.21
C TYR A 140 -6.45 -9.05 10.61
N ARG A 141 -7.56 -8.29 10.71
CA ARG A 141 -8.21 -7.99 11.99
C ARG A 141 -8.80 -9.26 12.62
N THR A 142 -9.48 -10.07 11.82
CA THR A 142 -10.12 -11.29 12.28
C THR A 142 -9.08 -12.31 12.76
N ILE A 143 -7.94 -12.41 12.06
CA ILE A 143 -6.84 -13.29 12.48
C ILE A 143 -6.16 -12.79 13.76
N MET A 144 -5.91 -11.49 13.91
CA MET A 144 -5.37 -10.93 15.15
C MET A 144 -6.23 -11.30 16.36
N LEU A 145 -7.55 -11.08 16.27
CA LEU A 145 -8.49 -11.44 17.35
C LEU A 145 -8.50 -12.95 17.64
N ALA A 146 -8.42 -13.77 16.60
CA ALA A 146 -8.40 -15.22 16.76
C ALA A 146 -7.12 -15.68 17.50
N LEU A 147 -5.95 -15.15 17.12
CA LEU A 147 -4.66 -15.44 17.75
C LEU A 147 -4.65 -15.04 19.23
N GLU A 148 -5.11 -13.83 19.57
CA GLU A 148 -5.17 -13.33 20.95
C GLU A 148 -6.06 -14.20 21.86
N SER A 149 -7.12 -14.78 21.31
CA SER A 149 -8.06 -15.62 22.05
C SER A 149 -7.62 -17.09 22.19
N ARG A 150 -6.55 -17.50 21.48
CA ARG A 150 -6.20 -18.91 21.31
C ARG A 150 -5.27 -19.39 22.43
N VAL A 151 -5.75 -20.38 23.20
CA VAL A 151 -5.00 -20.96 24.33
C VAL A 151 -4.38 -22.33 24.03
N GLU A 152 -4.71 -22.92 22.89
CA GLU A 152 -4.19 -24.21 22.44
C GLU A 152 -3.48 -24.10 21.10
N LYS A 153 -2.76 -25.15 20.70
CA LYS A 153 -2.21 -25.26 19.34
C LYS A 153 -3.31 -25.09 18.27
N ALA A 154 -2.91 -24.72 17.06
CA ALA A 154 -3.81 -24.64 15.91
C ALA A 154 -3.08 -25.15 14.67
N GLY A 155 -3.56 -26.25 14.08
CA GLY A 155 -2.89 -26.89 12.94
C GLY A 155 -1.42 -27.20 13.22
N TRP A 156 -0.51 -26.60 12.45
CA TRP A 156 0.94 -26.74 12.63
C TRP A 156 1.57 -25.72 13.58
N LEU A 157 0.80 -24.74 14.07
CA LEU A 157 1.29 -23.74 15.00
C LEU A 157 1.11 -24.23 16.44
N SER A 158 2.22 -24.36 17.16
CA SER A 158 2.24 -24.51 18.62
C SER A 158 1.70 -23.26 19.32
N HIS A 159 1.35 -23.38 20.60
CA HIS A 159 0.89 -22.21 21.36
C HIS A 159 1.97 -21.11 21.48
N GLU A 160 3.24 -21.50 21.58
CA GLU A 160 4.37 -20.55 21.61
C GLU A 160 4.48 -19.79 20.28
N GLU A 161 4.42 -20.49 19.15
CA GLU A 161 4.43 -19.87 17.81
C GLU A 161 3.20 -18.99 17.59
N ILE A 162 2.02 -19.34 18.13
CA ILE A 162 0.82 -18.48 18.05
C ILE A 162 1.05 -17.16 18.76
N ASN A 163 1.62 -17.19 19.97
CA ASN A 163 1.95 -15.99 20.74
C ASN A 163 3.02 -15.15 20.03
N GLU A 164 4.03 -15.81 19.44
CA GLU A 164 5.04 -15.14 18.63
C GLU A 164 4.45 -14.47 17.39
N VAL A 165 3.61 -15.18 16.61
CA VAL A 165 2.91 -14.61 15.45
C VAL A 165 2.06 -13.42 15.86
N ALA A 166 1.28 -13.51 16.94
CA ALA A 166 0.48 -12.39 17.43
C ALA A 166 1.36 -11.17 17.76
N GLY A 167 2.49 -11.39 18.44
CA GLY A 167 3.48 -10.35 18.74
C GLY A 167 4.07 -9.73 17.48
N ILE A 168 4.44 -10.54 16.49
CA ILE A 168 4.97 -10.05 15.21
C ILE A 168 3.92 -9.25 14.43
N LEU A 169 2.71 -9.79 14.27
CA LEU A 169 1.66 -9.14 13.51
C LEU A 169 1.25 -7.80 14.12
N SER A 170 1.27 -7.67 15.46
CA SER A 170 0.96 -6.40 16.15
C SER A 170 1.81 -5.21 15.68
N ILE A 171 2.99 -5.47 15.11
CA ILE A 171 3.92 -4.45 14.59
C ILE A 171 3.33 -3.71 13.39
N ALA A 172 2.43 -4.31 12.61
CA ALA A 172 1.89 -3.72 11.38
C ALA A 172 1.36 -2.29 11.58
N TYR A 173 0.79 -2.01 12.74
CA TYR A 173 0.23 -0.71 13.12
C TYR A 173 0.98 -0.04 14.28
N ALA A 174 2.19 -0.50 14.61
CA ALA A 174 3.05 0.17 15.59
C ALA A 174 3.27 1.64 15.20
N ASP A 175 3.22 2.56 16.17
CA ASP A 175 3.41 3.99 15.98
C ASP A 175 2.41 4.67 15.00
N THR A 176 1.34 3.98 14.61
CA THR A 176 0.24 4.60 13.85
C THR A 176 -0.72 5.29 14.81
N ILE A 177 -0.96 6.58 14.58
CA ILE A 177 -1.90 7.35 15.40
C ILE A 177 -3.34 7.18 14.91
N HIS A 178 -4.31 7.62 15.69
CA HIS A 178 -5.72 7.49 15.33
C HIS A 178 -6.06 8.18 13.99
N GLU A 179 -5.37 9.27 13.67
CA GLU A 179 -5.46 9.98 12.40
C GLU A 179 -4.98 9.11 11.23
N ASP A 180 -3.86 8.40 11.39
CA ASP A 180 -3.34 7.47 10.37
C ASP A 180 -4.38 6.37 10.09
N ILE A 181 -4.96 5.78 11.14
CA ILE A 181 -5.95 4.70 11.01
C ILE A 181 -7.23 5.20 10.32
N ARG A 182 -7.71 6.41 10.67
CA ARG A 182 -8.87 7.04 10.01
C ARG A 182 -8.58 7.28 8.53
N LEU A 183 -7.41 7.84 8.22
CA LEU A 183 -6.97 8.05 6.84
C LEU A 183 -6.97 6.73 6.06
N LEU A 184 -6.42 5.65 6.61
CA LEU A 184 -6.36 4.36 5.92
C LEU A 184 -7.74 3.78 5.63
N LYS A 185 -8.66 3.91 6.60
CA LYS A 185 -10.05 3.46 6.44
C LYS A 185 -10.74 4.26 5.34
N ASP A 186 -10.69 5.59 5.41
CA ASP A 186 -11.31 6.46 4.44
C ASP A 186 -10.70 6.23 3.04
N TYR A 187 -9.37 6.13 2.96
CA TYR A 187 -8.66 5.83 1.72
C TYR A 187 -9.10 4.50 1.10
N ARG A 188 -9.21 3.44 1.91
CA ARG A 188 -9.67 2.11 1.47
C ARG A 188 -11.11 2.17 0.97
N ASP A 189 -12.00 2.79 1.73
CA ASP A 189 -13.42 2.91 1.38
C ASP A 189 -13.56 3.71 0.08
N ILE A 190 -12.83 4.80 -0.07
CA ILE A 190 -12.76 5.59 -1.29
C ILE A 190 -12.24 4.77 -2.46
N ALA A 191 -11.10 4.11 -2.34
CA ALA A 191 -10.51 3.32 -3.42
C ALA A 191 -11.39 2.13 -3.84
N THR A 192 -12.22 1.63 -2.93
CA THR A 192 -13.15 0.52 -3.19
C THR A 192 -14.43 1.00 -3.87
N HIS A 193 -14.95 2.17 -3.48
CA HIS A 193 -16.23 2.70 -3.97
C HIS A 193 -16.10 3.72 -5.10
N ARG A 194 -14.91 4.29 -5.29
CA ARG A 194 -14.59 5.28 -6.32
C ARG A 194 -13.37 4.81 -7.09
N TYR A 195 -13.38 5.06 -8.39
CA TYR A 195 -12.31 4.60 -9.28
C TYR A 195 -10.95 5.25 -8.97
N PHE A 196 -10.94 6.44 -8.34
CA PHE A 196 -9.72 7.17 -7.99
C PHE A 196 -9.84 7.92 -6.66
N VAL A 197 -8.74 7.97 -5.91
CA VAL A 197 -8.54 8.83 -4.73
C VAL A 197 -7.87 10.13 -5.18
N GLY A 198 -8.40 11.28 -4.76
CA GLY A 198 -7.88 12.58 -5.18
C GLY A 198 -6.63 13.00 -4.43
N ILE A 199 -5.46 12.65 -4.96
CA ILE A 199 -4.15 13.06 -4.43
C ILE A 199 -3.74 14.37 -5.07
N ASP A 200 -3.60 15.43 -4.29
CA ASP A 200 -3.30 16.79 -4.76
C ASP A 200 -4.24 17.30 -5.90
N GLU A 201 -5.39 16.66 -6.09
CA GLU A 201 -6.41 16.96 -7.10
C GLU A 201 -7.83 16.80 -6.56
N LEU A 202 -8.77 17.49 -7.20
CA LEU A 202 -10.20 17.33 -6.97
C LEU A 202 -10.76 16.29 -7.94
N THR A 203 -11.00 15.07 -7.46
CA THR A 203 -11.65 14.01 -8.26
C THR A 203 -13.14 14.30 -8.48
N VAL A 204 -13.81 14.91 -7.49
CA VAL A 204 -15.20 15.36 -7.59
C VAL A 204 -15.31 16.77 -7.00
N SER A 205 -15.39 17.77 -7.88
CA SER A 205 -15.47 19.19 -7.49
C SER A 205 -16.89 19.68 -7.20
N PHE A 206 -17.91 18.91 -7.57
CA PHE A 206 -19.31 19.21 -7.30
C PHE A 206 -19.81 18.42 -6.09
N GLN A 207 -20.07 19.13 -5.00
CA GLN A 207 -20.52 18.54 -3.74
C GLN A 207 -21.95 18.92 -3.43
N ARG A 208 -22.68 17.98 -2.82
CA ARG A 208 -24.05 18.17 -2.33
C ARG A 208 -24.01 18.98 -1.05
N ARG A 209 -24.72 20.11 -1.02
CA ARG A 209 -24.95 20.91 0.20
C ARG A 209 -26.44 21.04 0.45
N GLU A 210 -26.85 20.84 1.69
CA GLU A 210 -28.24 21.06 2.11
C GLU A 210 -28.60 22.54 2.04
N LEU A 211 -29.75 22.84 1.45
CA LEU A 211 -30.23 24.20 1.32
C LEU A 211 -30.83 24.66 2.66
N SER A 212 -30.50 25.88 3.09
CA SER A 212 -31.15 26.47 4.26
C SER A 212 -32.61 26.84 3.95
N LYS A 213 -33.45 27.03 4.97
CA LYS A 213 -34.86 27.45 4.78
C LYS A 213 -34.98 28.77 4.01
N ASN A 214 -34.07 29.72 4.26
CA ASN A 214 -34.03 30.99 3.56
C ASN A 214 -33.71 30.80 2.07
N GLU A 215 -32.82 29.88 1.74
CA GLU A 215 -32.48 29.57 0.35
C GLU A 215 -33.61 28.84 -0.37
N HIS A 216 -34.34 27.94 0.31
CA HIS A 216 -35.54 27.33 -0.25
C HIS A 216 -36.60 28.39 -0.60
N GLN A 217 -36.81 29.38 0.28
CA GLN A 217 -37.73 30.49 0.03
C GLN A 217 -37.24 31.42 -1.08
N MET A 218 -35.94 31.75 -1.10
CA MET A 218 -35.34 32.66 -2.08
C MET A 218 -35.32 32.07 -3.49
N TYR A 219 -35.02 30.78 -3.64
CA TYR A 219 -34.97 30.12 -4.94
C TYR A 219 -36.30 29.50 -5.37
N GLY A 220 -37.32 29.48 -4.50
CA GLY A 220 -38.61 28.86 -4.78
C GLY A 220 -38.52 27.37 -5.12
N THR A 221 -37.51 26.67 -4.56
CA THR A 221 -37.22 25.27 -4.89
C THR A 221 -37.76 24.31 -3.83
N GLN A 222 -38.28 23.17 -4.28
CA GLN A 222 -38.61 22.04 -3.41
C GLN A 222 -37.43 21.07 -3.22
N GLN A 223 -36.30 21.33 -3.88
CA GLN A 223 -35.10 20.51 -3.72
C GLN A 223 -34.48 20.74 -2.34
N THR A 224 -34.20 19.67 -1.61
CA THR A 224 -33.53 19.72 -0.30
C THR A 224 -32.05 20.08 -0.39
N TYR A 225 -31.44 19.86 -1.56
CA TYR A 225 -30.00 19.99 -1.76
C TYR A 225 -29.69 20.86 -2.99
N SER A 226 -28.58 21.57 -2.90
CA SER A 226 -27.90 22.22 -4.02
C SER A 226 -26.57 21.54 -4.30
N TYR A 227 -26.12 21.64 -5.55
CA TYR A 227 -24.79 21.22 -5.95
C TYR A 227 -23.98 22.46 -6.28
N GLY A 228 -22.83 22.59 -5.63
CA GLY A 228 -21.90 23.71 -5.85
C GLY A 228 -20.51 23.19 -6.14
N MET A 229 -19.75 23.95 -6.93
CA MET A 229 -18.34 23.67 -7.16
C MET A 229 -17.53 24.15 -5.96
N HIS A 230 -17.23 23.26 -5.02
CA HIS A 230 -16.42 23.51 -3.83
C HIS A 230 -15.54 22.29 -3.56
N GLY A 231 -14.27 22.52 -3.19
CA GLY A 231 -13.42 21.44 -2.71
C GLY A 231 -11.96 21.83 -2.52
N ARG A 232 -11.28 21.08 -1.65
CA ARG A 232 -9.83 20.93 -1.60
C ARG A 232 -9.48 19.50 -2.03
N PRO A 233 -8.27 19.23 -2.51
CA PRO A 233 -7.81 17.85 -2.70
C PRO A 233 -8.14 16.99 -1.49
N GLU A 234 -8.54 15.74 -1.72
CA GLU A 234 -8.93 14.83 -0.64
C GLU A 234 -7.75 14.56 0.28
N TYR A 235 -6.59 14.39 -0.33
CA TYR A 235 -5.34 14.21 0.37
C TYR A 235 -4.22 14.96 -0.33
N SER A 236 -3.19 15.33 0.42
CA SER A 236 -1.92 15.74 -0.18
C SER A 236 -0.99 14.53 -0.34
N PHE A 237 -0.11 14.56 -1.34
CA PHE A 237 0.91 13.52 -1.50
C PHE A 237 1.79 13.39 -0.26
N ASN A 238 2.19 14.51 0.36
CA ASN A 238 3.07 14.50 1.53
C ASN A 238 2.41 13.85 2.74
N GLU A 239 1.14 14.17 3.00
CA GLU A 239 0.36 13.55 4.07
C GLU A 239 0.29 12.04 3.90
N LEU A 240 -0.09 11.57 2.71
CA LEU A 240 -0.16 10.14 2.44
C LEU A 240 1.20 9.45 2.49
N ASN A 241 2.26 10.12 2.02
CA ASN A 241 3.59 9.55 2.00
C ASN A 241 4.14 9.33 3.41
N ILE A 242 3.90 10.26 4.34
CA ILE A 242 4.30 10.09 5.74
C ILE A 242 3.66 8.84 6.33
N THR A 243 2.35 8.66 6.15
CA THR A 243 1.65 7.47 6.64
C THR A 243 2.12 6.20 5.93
N ALA A 244 2.32 6.24 4.61
CA ALA A 244 2.81 5.09 3.84
C ALA A 244 4.22 4.66 4.26
N GLU A 245 5.14 5.59 4.52
CA GLU A 245 6.50 5.27 4.98
C GLU A 245 6.51 4.58 6.34
N LYS A 246 5.70 5.06 7.29
CA LYS A 246 5.52 4.38 8.58
C LYS A 246 5.07 2.94 8.38
N LEU A 247 4.00 2.75 7.61
CA LEU A 247 3.43 1.43 7.35
C LEU A 247 4.39 0.50 6.60
N LEU A 248 5.14 1.01 5.63
CA LEU A 248 6.16 0.22 4.93
C LEU A 248 7.28 -0.22 5.87
N ASN A 249 7.74 0.64 6.78
CA ASN A 249 8.74 0.25 7.77
C ASN A 249 8.18 -0.81 8.73
N ASN A 250 6.94 -0.64 9.21
CA ASN A 250 6.29 -1.63 10.07
C ASN A 250 6.12 -2.97 9.37
N LEU A 251 5.68 -2.93 8.12
CA LEU A 251 5.49 -4.11 7.28
C LEU A 251 6.82 -4.82 7.03
N ASP A 252 7.90 -4.09 6.77
CA ASP A 252 9.24 -4.66 6.66
C ASP A 252 9.69 -5.35 7.94
N VAL A 253 9.52 -4.71 9.10
CA VAL A 253 9.89 -5.31 10.39
C VAL A 253 9.04 -6.55 10.67
N MET A 254 7.73 -6.49 10.41
CA MET A 254 6.81 -7.61 10.58
C MET A 254 7.21 -8.79 9.68
N LEU A 255 7.37 -8.56 8.37
CA LEU A 255 7.68 -9.60 7.40
C LEU A 255 9.07 -10.20 7.63
N SER A 256 10.08 -9.37 7.91
CA SER A 256 11.42 -9.87 8.22
C SER A 256 11.46 -10.74 9.47
N ARG A 257 10.65 -10.43 10.50
CA ARG A 257 10.52 -11.29 11.70
C ARG A 257 9.75 -12.57 11.41
N LEU A 258 8.65 -12.50 10.64
CA LEU A 258 7.92 -13.71 10.21
C LEU A 258 8.85 -14.67 9.47
N MET A 259 9.65 -14.17 8.53
CA MET A 259 10.61 -14.96 7.75
C MET A 259 11.71 -15.61 8.61
N GLN A 260 11.95 -15.12 9.83
CA GLN A 260 12.93 -15.67 10.76
C GLN A 260 12.35 -16.71 11.73
N MET A 261 11.02 -16.88 11.77
CA MET A 261 10.38 -17.86 12.65
C MET A 261 10.81 -19.28 12.29
N ASP A 262 10.96 -20.15 13.30
CA ASP A 262 11.39 -21.54 13.12
C ASP A 262 10.50 -22.32 12.14
N ILE A 263 9.18 -22.09 12.17
CA ILE A 263 8.22 -22.72 11.25
C ILE A 263 8.42 -22.29 9.77
N MET A 264 9.06 -21.15 9.54
CA MET A 264 9.30 -20.55 8.22
C MET A 264 10.76 -20.65 7.77
N GLN A 265 11.70 -20.82 8.69
CA GLN A 265 13.14 -20.71 8.44
C GLN A 265 13.64 -21.70 7.37
N GLY A 266 13.08 -22.92 7.32
CA GLY A 266 13.43 -23.90 6.28
C GLY A 266 13.11 -23.47 4.85
N SER A 267 12.30 -22.42 4.67
CA SER A 267 11.87 -21.88 3.37
C SER A 267 12.63 -20.60 2.96
N VAL A 268 13.45 -20.03 3.84
CA VAL A 268 14.04 -18.69 3.66
C VAL A 268 15.56 -18.79 3.61
N LYS A 269 16.17 -18.12 2.62
CA LYS A 269 17.63 -17.98 2.50
C LYS A 269 17.99 -16.48 2.43
N PRO A 270 19.13 -16.06 3.00
CA PRO A 270 19.69 -14.75 2.69
C PRO A 270 19.97 -14.67 1.19
N ARG A 271 19.67 -13.54 0.59
CA ARG A 271 20.01 -13.24 -0.80
C ARG A 271 21.51 -13.04 -0.90
N GLU A 272 22.16 -13.79 -1.79
CA GLU A 272 23.58 -13.57 -2.09
C GLU A 272 23.74 -12.20 -2.79
N GLU A 273 24.68 -11.37 -2.31
CA GLU A 273 25.01 -10.04 -2.88
C GLU A 273 25.79 -10.14 -4.20
#